data_AF-A0A524JJ26-F1
#
_entry.id   AF-A0A524JJ26-F1
#
_cell.length_a   1.000
_cell.length_b   1.000
_cell.length_c   1.000
_cell.angle_alpha   90.00
_cell.angle_beta   90.00
_cell.angle_gamma   90.00
#
_symmetry.space_group_name_H-M   'P 1'
#
loop_
_entity.id
_entity.type
_entity.pdbx_description
1 polymer ?
#
loop_
_entity_poly.entity_id
_entity_poly.type
_entity_poly.pdbx_seq_one_letter_code
_entity_poly.pdbx_strand_id
1 'polypeptide(L)'
;TDSEYLFVGPTGDPVKSVKQGFWAALRRSGIPHLRFHDLRHSFGSNLSMAGVDIATIQELMGHKDISTTKRYLHPSPSHKKEAVERLTFSPMDTYLDTKGENDKAATTVIIK
;
A
#
# COMPACT_ATOMS: atom_id res chain seq x y z
N THR A 1 5.36 -38.14 -0.28
CA THR A 1 6.64 -37.62 -0.79
C THR A 1 7.09 -36.56 0.18
N ASP A 2 8.06 -36.89 1.03
CA ASP A 2 8.63 -35.96 2.01
C ASP A 2 9.73 -35.18 1.29
N SER A 3 9.32 -34.17 0.53
CA SER A 3 10.24 -33.34 -0.25
C SER A 3 10.55 -32.07 0.53
N GLU A 4 11.84 -31.72 0.64
CA GLU A 4 12.32 -30.48 1.25
C GLU A 4 11.84 -29.23 0.51
N TYR A 5 11.37 -29.36 -0.74
CA TYR A 5 10.97 -28.24 -1.59
C TYR A 5 9.45 -28.11 -1.70
N LEU A 6 8.95 -26.87 -1.58
CA LEU A 6 7.53 -26.55 -1.78
C LEU A 6 7.08 -26.72 -3.24
N PHE A 7 7.97 -26.48 -4.21
CA PHE A 7 7.68 -26.57 -5.64
C PHE A 7 8.56 -27.62 -6.30
N VAL A 8 7.98 -28.80 -6.54
CA VAL A 8 8.61 -29.92 -7.24
C VAL A 8 7.95 -30.19 -8.59
N GLY A 9 8.76 -30.62 -9.56
CA GLY A 9 8.30 -31.11 -10.84
C GLY A 9 7.71 -32.53 -10.73
N PRO A 10 7.19 -33.07 -11.84
CA PRO A 10 6.60 -34.41 -11.88
C PRO A 10 7.55 -35.53 -11.45
N THR A 11 8.86 -35.32 -11.58
CA THR A 11 9.93 -36.27 -11.19
C THR A 11 10.37 -36.12 -9.73
N GLY A 12 9.81 -35.17 -8.98
CA GLY A 12 10.23 -34.87 -7.61
C GLY A 12 11.41 -33.89 -7.50
N ASP A 13 12.01 -33.51 -8.63
CA ASP A 13 13.07 -32.52 -8.68
C ASP A 13 12.54 -31.10 -8.43
N PRO A 14 13.33 -30.18 -7.83
CA PRO A 14 12.91 -28.80 -7.63
C PRO A 14 12.66 -28.09 -8.98
N VAL A 15 11.64 -27.25 -9.01
CA VAL A 15 11.33 -26.44 -10.20
C VAL A 15 12.47 -25.45 -10.46
N LYS A 16 13.22 -25.66 -11.54
CA LYS A 16 14.37 -24.83 -11.92
C LYS A 16 14.00 -23.50 -12.59
N SER A 17 12.82 -23.43 -13.22
CA SER A 17 12.39 -22.22 -13.94
C SER A 17 10.87 -22.13 -14.04
N VAL A 18 10.33 -21.00 -13.60
CA VAL A 18 8.91 -20.63 -13.74
C VAL A 18 8.61 -19.89 -15.05
N LYS A 19 9.66 -19.47 -15.79
CA LYS A 19 9.51 -18.65 -17.00
C LYS A 19 8.76 -19.38 -18.10
N GLN A 20 8.99 -20.68 -18.26
CA GLN A 20 8.33 -21.48 -19.29
C GLN A 20 6.81 -21.53 -19.08
N GLY A 21 6.38 -21.78 -17.83
CA GLY A 21 4.97 -21.73 -17.44
C GLY A 21 4.36 -20.34 -17.65
N PHE A 22 5.09 -19.28 -17.27
CA PHE A 22 4.66 -17.91 -17.51
C PHE A 22 4.42 -17.61 -18.99
N TRP A 23 5.37 -17.95 -19.88
CA TRP A 23 5.21 -17.70 -21.32
C TRP A 23 4.09 -18.52 -21.94
N ALA A 24 3.88 -19.75 -21.46
CA ALA A 24 2.74 -20.57 -21.88
C ALA A 24 1.39 -19.94 -21.44
N ALA A 25 1.33 -19.44 -20.20
CA ALA A 25 0.15 -18.72 -19.70
C ALA A 25 -0.10 -17.42 -20.49
N LEU A 26 0.96 -16.66 -20.80
CA LEU A 26 0.85 -15.42 -21.58
C LEU A 26 0.33 -15.67 -23.00
N ARG A 27 0.80 -16.72 -23.67
CA ARG A 27 0.27 -17.10 -24.99
C ARG A 27 -1.21 -17.47 -24.93
N ARG A 28 -1.64 -18.12 -23.86
CA ARG A 28 -3.04 -18.52 -23.66
C ARG A 28 -3.95 -17.36 -23.27
N SER A 29 -3.43 -16.35 -22.57
CA SER A 29 -4.22 -15.19 -22.14
C SER A 29 -4.48 -14.19 -23.26
N GLY A 30 -3.71 -14.24 -24.35
CA GLY A 30 -3.84 -13.29 -25.47
C GLY A 30 -3.37 -11.88 -25.14
N ILE A 31 -2.70 -11.66 -24.00
CA ILE A 31 -2.21 -10.35 -23.58
C ILE A 31 -0.88 -10.07 -24.32
N PRO A 32 -0.79 -9.02 -25.15
CA PRO A 32 0.45 -8.66 -25.80
C PRO A 32 1.41 -7.98 -24.81
N HIS A 33 2.71 -8.26 -24.94
CA HIS A 33 3.80 -7.52 -24.31
C HIS A 33 3.82 -7.45 -22.76
N LEU A 34 3.47 -8.54 -22.07
CA LEU A 34 3.69 -8.64 -20.61
C LEU A 34 5.08 -9.23 -20.29
N ARG A 35 5.85 -8.56 -19.43
CA ARG A 35 7.12 -9.07 -18.90
C ARG A 35 6.90 -9.74 -17.54
N PHE A 36 7.80 -10.65 -17.18
CA PHE A 36 7.70 -11.38 -15.91
C PHE A 36 7.68 -10.46 -14.68
N HIS A 37 8.43 -9.35 -14.71
CA HIS A 37 8.46 -8.38 -13.61
C HIS A 37 7.19 -7.53 -13.52
N ASP A 38 6.37 -7.48 -14.57
CA ASP A 38 5.14 -6.69 -14.56
C ASP A 38 4.11 -7.28 -13.59
N LEU A 39 4.14 -8.59 -13.34
CA LEU A 39 3.35 -9.22 -12.28
C LEU A 39 3.63 -8.61 -10.91
N ARG A 40 4.92 -8.38 -10.60
CA ARG A 40 5.33 -7.73 -9.35
C ARG A 40 4.91 -6.25 -9.34
N HIS A 41 4.94 -5.59 -10.49
CA HIS A 41 4.45 -4.22 -10.62
C HIS A 41 2.94 -4.10 -10.41
N SER A 42 2.14 -5.02 -10.97
CA SER A 42 0.69 -5.07 -10.77
C SER A 42 0.33 -5.30 -9.30
N PHE A 43 1.05 -6.18 -8.61
CA PHE A 43 0.86 -6.40 -7.16
C PHE A 43 1.08 -5.12 -6.34
N GLY A 44 2.21 -4.45 -6.53
CA GLY A 44 2.51 -3.19 -5.83
C GLY A 44 1.51 -2.07 -6.15
N SER A 45 1.10 -1.97 -7.42
CA SER A 45 0.10 -0.99 -7.85
C SER A 45 -1.27 -1.25 -7.22
N ASN A 46 -1.70 -2.51 -7.15
CA ASN A 46 -2.97 -2.87 -6.53
C ASN A 46 -2.99 -2.57 -5.02
N LEU A 47 -1.89 -2.84 -4.32
CA LEU A 47 -1.78 -2.51 -2.89
C LEU A 47 -1.80 -0.99 -2.66
N SER A 48 -1.12 -0.22 -3.50
CA SER A 48 -1.15 1.24 -3.39
C SER A 48 -2.54 1.81 -3.68
N MET A 49 -3.25 1.27 -4.68
CA MET A 49 -4.63 1.65 -4.96
C MET A 49 -5.61 1.25 -3.85
N ALA A 50 -5.30 0.20 -3.08
CA ALA A 50 -6.05 -0.18 -1.88
C ALA A 50 -5.72 0.69 -0.65
N GLY A 51 -4.85 1.69 -0.79
CA GLY A 51 -4.48 2.60 0.30
C GLY A 51 -3.51 2.01 1.32
N VAL A 52 -2.83 0.91 0.99
CA VAL A 52 -1.81 0.31 1.87
C VAL A 52 -0.59 1.23 1.94
N ASP A 53 -0.05 1.37 3.14
CA ASP A 53 1.17 2.14 3.40
C ASP A 53 2.37 1.62 2.58
N ILE A 54 3.24 2.54 2.14
CA ILE A 54 4.37 2.21 1.28
C ILE A 54 5.45 1.37 1.98
N ALA A 55 5.65 1.53 3.29
CA ALA A 55 6.60 0.70 4.03
C ALA A 55 6.08 -0.74 4.14
N THR A 56 4.77 -0.90 4.36
CA THR A 56 4.09 -2.21 4.31
C THR A 56 4.20 -2.84 2.92
N ILE A 57 3.97 -2.08 1.85
CA ILE A 57 4.15 -2.57 0.48
C ILE A 57 5.61 -2.98 0.24
N GLN A 58 6.58 -2.22 0.74
CA GLN A 58 8.01 -2.55 0.62
C GLN A 58 8.36 -3.89 1.26
N GLU A 59 7.84 -4.15 2.47
CA GLU A 59 8.03 -5.42 3.18
C GLU A 59 7.39 -6.59 2.43
N LEU A 60 6.13 -6.44 2.01
CA LEU A 60 5.41 -7.47 1.24
C LEU A 60 6.09 -7.77 -0.10
N MET A 61 6.66 -6.75 -0.72
CA MET A 61 7.43 -6.90 -1.95
C MET A 61 8.88 -7.28 -1.70
N GLY A 62 9.36 -7.44 -0.46
CA GLY A 62 10.75 -7.81 -0.15
C GLY A 62 11.79 -6.91 -0.82
N HIS A 63 11.49 -5.62 -1.01
CA HIS A 63 12.42 -4.68 -1.64
C HIS A 63 13.41 -4.15 -0.61
N LYS A 64 14.72 -4.32 -0.88
CA LYS A 64 15.78 -3.81 -0.02
C LYS A 64 15.84 -2.28 0.02
N ASP A 65 15.42 -1.62 -1.05
CA ASP A 65 15.42 -0.16 -1.17
C ASP A 65 14.01 0.38 -1.48
N ILE A 66 13.56 1.32 -0.65
CA ILE A 66 12.28 2.01 -0.79
C ILE A 66 12.18 2.80 -2.10
N SER A 67 13.31 3.19 -2.72
CA SER A 67 13.33 3.88 -4.01
C SER A 67 12.65 3.08 -5.13
N THR A 68 12.75 1.75 -5.07
CA THR A 68 12.09 0.85 -6.03
C THR A 68 10.59 0.76 -5.79
N THR A 69 10.14 0.96 -4.56
CA THR A 69 8.73 0.96 -4.15
C THR A 69 8.06 2.32 -4.40
N LYS A 70 8.82 3.43 -4.40
CA LYS A 70 8.31 4.78 -4.72
C LYS A 70 7.65 4.86 -6.10
N ARG A 71 7.98 3.97 -7.04
CA ARG A 71 7.29 3.84 -8.35
C ARG A 71 5.79 3.58 -8.20
N TYR A 72 5.35 2.96 -7.11
CA TYR A 72 3.94 2.69 -6.85
C TYR A 72 3.24 3.81 -6.11
N LEU A 73 3.95 4.87 -5.68
CA LEU A 73 3.39 6.01 -4.99
C LEU A 73 2.64 6.93 -5.98
N HIS A 74 1.64 6.37 -6.66
CA HIS A 74 0.63 7.10 -7.41
C HIS A 74 -0.61 7.21 -6.52
N PRO A 75 -0.63 8.14 -5.55
CA PRO A 75 -1.85 8.40 -4.83
C PRO A 75 -2.90 8.83 -5.85
N SER A 76 -3.95 8.05 -6.00
CA SER A 76 -5.14 8.50 -6.70
C SER A 76 -5.57 9.85 -6.07
N PRO A 77 -6.11 10.79 -6.87
CA PRO A 77 -6.59 12.07 -6.35
C PRO A 77 -7.54 11.91 -5.16
N SER A 78 -8.28 10.80 -5.10
CA SER A 78 -9.16 10.43 -3.98
C SER A 78 -8.42 10.27 -2.65
N HIS A 79 -7.24 9.63 -2.63
CA HIS A 79 -6.48 9.45 -1.39
C HIS A 79 -5.90 10.75 -0.83
N LYS A 80 -5.53 11.70 -1.70
CA LYS A 80 -5.07 13.03 -1.23
C LYS A 80 -6.20 13.80 -0.55
N LYS A 81 -7.41 13.71 -1.10
CA LYS A 81 -8.59 14.35 -0.53
C LYS A 81 -8.96 13.71 0.81
N GLU A 82 -8.97 12.39 0.89
CA GLU A 82 -9.26 11.65 2.13
C GLU A 82 -8.21 11.92 3.22
N ALA A 83 -6.92 12.03 2.87
CA ALA A 83 -5.88 12.36 3.83
C ALA A 83 -6.05 13.78 4.43
N VAL A 84 -6.52 14.73 3.62
CA VAL A 84 -6.83 16.10 4.09
C VAL A 84 -8.12 16.10 4.92
N GLU A 85 -9.13 15.31 4.55
CA GLU A 85 -10.36 15.16 5.34
C GLU A 85 -10.08 14.52 6.71
N ARG A 86 -9.12 13.59 6.82
CA ARG A 86 -8.66 13.07 8.13
C ARG A 86 -7.97 14.12 9.00
N LEU A 87 -7.44 15.19 8.41
CA LEU A 87 -6.87 16.33 9.13
C LEU A 87 -7.91 17.39 9.48
N THR A 88 -9.14 17.30 8.96
CA THR A 88 -10.22 18.17 9.46
C THR A 88 -10.57 17.74 10.87
N PHE A 89 -9.87 18.38 11.82
CA PHE A 89 -10.18 18.41 13.22
C PHE A 89 -11.69 18.65 13.36
N SER A 90 -12.39 17.73 14.01
CA SER A 90 -13.78 17.99 14.41
C SER A 90 -13.78 19.29 15.23
N PRO A 91 -14.56 20.32 14.88
CA PRO A 91 -14.66 21.54 15.69
C PRO A 91 -15.29 21.33 17.08
N MET A 92 -15.44 20.08 17.52
CA MET A 92 -16.16 19.71 18.74
C MET A 92 -15.31 18.97 19.77
N ASP A 93 -14.02 19.33 19.88
CA ASP A 93 -13.34 19.32 21.19
C ASP A 93 -13.42 20.72 21.80
N THR A 94 -14.62 21.31 21.78
CA THR A 94 -14.91 22.48 22.61
C THR A 94 -14.80 22.01 24.05
N TYR A 95 -13.65 22.30 24.65
CA TYR A 95 -13.36 22.20 26.07
C TYR A 95 -14.55 22.76 26.87
N LEU A 96 -15.38 21.89 27.44
CA LEU A 96 -16.19 22.24 28.60
C LEU A 96 -15.29 22.07 29.82
N ASP A 97 -14.52 23.11 30.11
CA ASP A 97 -13.98 23.28 31.45
C ASP A 97 -15.13 23.73 32.36
N THR A 98 -15.76 22.76 33.01
CA THR A 98 -16.62 23.00 34.16
C THR A 98 -15.97 22.41 35.40
N LYS A 99 -15.08 23.17 36.05
CA LYS A 99 -15.26 23.59 37.46
C LYS A 99 -14.09 24.43 37.98
N GLY A 100 -14.39 25.64 38.45
CA GLY A 100 -13.77 26.17 39.67
C GLY A 100 -12.94 27.44 39.54
N GLU A 101 -13.62 28.59 39.51
CA GLU A 101 -13.40 29.70 40.46
C GLU A 101 -12.23 30.69 40.22
N ASN A 102 -12.65 31.94 39.93
CA ASN A 102 -12.03 33.25 40.16
C ASN A 102 -10.93 33.81 39.21
N ASP A 103 -11.38 34.76 38.38
CA ASP A 103 -10.88 36.14 38.22
C ASP A 103 -10.80 36.64 36.75
N LYS A 104 -11.76 37.54 36.47
CA LYS A 104 -11.86 38.62 35.47
C LYS A 104 -10.96 38.62 34.20
N ALA A 105 -11.66 38.83 33.08
CA ALA A 105 -11.22 39.23 31.73
C ALA A 105 -10.97 38.10 30.72
N ALA A 106 -12.05 37.51 30.20
CA ALA A 106 -12.01 36.69 28.99
C ALA A 106 -11.85 37.60 27.76
N THR A 107 -10.64 37.66 27.23
CA THR A 107 -10.32 38.25 25.92
C THR A 107 -10.83 37.34 24.82
N THR A 108 -11.83 37.81 24.05
CA THR A 108 -12.29 37.16 22.83
C THR A 108 -11.25 37.32 21.72
N VAL A 109 -10.60 36.23 21.30
CA VAL A 109 -9.77 36.20 20.08
C VAL A 109 -10.61 35.62 18.95
N ILE A 110 -11.07 36.48 18.04
CA ILE A 110 -11.68 36.07 16.77
C ILE A 110 -10.55 35.88 15.76
N ILE A 111 -10.31 34.65 15.31
CA ILE A 111 -9.43 34.39 14.16
C ILE A 111 -10.24 34.66 12.89
N LYS A 112 -9.77 35.62 12.09
CA LYS A 112 -10.33 36.02 10.78
C LYS A 112 -9.92 35.04 9.68
#